data_AF-A0A9Q0PYU6-F1
#
_entry.id   AF-A0A9Q0PYU6-F1
#
_cell.length_a   1.000
_cell.length_b   1.000
_cell.length_c   1.000
_cell.angle_alpha   90.00
_cell.angle_beta   90.00
_cell.angle_gamma   90.00
#
_symmetry.space_group_name_H-M   'P 1'
#
loop_
_entity.id
_entity.type
_entity.pdbx_description
1 polymer ?
#
loop_
_entity_poly.entity_id
_entity_poly.type
_entity_poly.pdbx_seq_one_letter_code
_entity_poly.pdbx_strand_id
1 'polypeptide(L)'
;MKPADGCLRRRVVGLLTQKGFEASLCTSRWKNTRNHPGGKHEYVEMIASTMGRKKPIPYLIELEFRDQFEIAKACDEYRNLVARLPEYYVGKADYLNAIVGILCDAAKRSMKEKKIHMGPWRKRSFMQMKWSNCSERRSVDKSSCKSFPSSRQAHESCLHLSAAPALTVT
;
A
#
# COMPACT_ATOMS: atom_id res chain seq x y z
N MET A 1 4.54 -11.59 -24.47
CA MET A 1 3.36 -10.86 -23.96
C MET A 1 3.44 -10.87 -22.44
N LYS A 2 3.57 -9.71 -21.78
CA LYS A 2 3.46 -9.65 -20.30
C LYS A 2 2.01 -10.02 -19.94
N PRO A 3 1.76 -11.02 -19.08
CA PRO A 3 0.41 -11.26 -18.58
C PRO A 3 -0.07 -10.00 -17.86
N ALA A 4 -1.36 -9.67 -17.98
CA ALA A 4 -1.94 -8.54 -17.24
C ALA A 4 -1.62 -8.70 -15.73
N ASP A 5 -1.05 -7.69 -15.10
CA ASP A 5 -0.45 -7.79 -13.75
C ASP A 5 -1.44 -8.25 -12.67
N GLY A 6 -2.75 -7.97 -12.86
CA GLY A 6 -3.83 -8.48 -12.00
C GLY A 6 -4.09 -9.98 -12.14
N CYS A 7 -3.71 -10.59 -13.26
CA CYS A 7 -3.80 -12.04 -13.47
C CYS A 7 -2.71 -12.80 -12.70
N LEU A 8 -1.46 -12.28 -12.71
CA LEU A 8 -0.34 -12.94 -12.04
C LEU A 8 -0.51 -12.94 -10.51
N ARG A 9 -0.86 -11.79 -9.91
CA ARG A 9 -1.08 -11.70 -8.46
C ARG A 9 -2.22 -12.60 -8.00
N ARG A 10 -3.33 -12.68 -8.76
CA ARG A 10 -4.43 -13.63 -8.49
C ARG A 10 -3.98 -15.09 -8.57
N ARG A 11 -3.15 -15.42 -9.56
CA ARG A 11 -2.58 -16.78 -9.68
C ARG A 11 -1.72 -17.13 -8.47
N VAL A 12 -0.89 -16.20 -7.99
CA VAL A 12 -0.08 -16.40 -6.78
C VAL A 12 -0.97 -16.62 -5.56
N VAL A 13 -2.02 -15.81 -5.38
CA VAL A 13 -3.01 -16.02 -4.32
C VAL A 13 -3.62 -17.42 -4.41
N GLY A 14 -4.10 -17.83 -5.58
CA GLY A 14 -4.69 -19.17 -5.77
C GLY A 14 -3.73 -20.31 -5.42
N LEU A 15 -2.45 -20.21 -5.81
CA LEU A 15 -1.43 -21.20 -5.48
C LEU A 15 -1.14 -21.25 -3.97
N LEU A 16 -1.04 -20.09 -3.31
CA LEU A 16 -0.83 -20.02 -1.86
C LEU A 16 -2.00 -20.62 -1.09
N THR A 17 -3.23 -20.30 -1.50
CA THR A 17 -4.44 -20.87 -0.90
C THR A 17 -4.54 -22.37 -1.12
N GLN A 18 -4.19 -22.88 -2.32
CA GLN A 18 -4.12 -24.32 -2.58
C GLN A 18 -3.10 -25.04 -1.68
N LYS A 19 -2.03 -24.35 -1.29
CA LYS A 19 -1.02 -24.85 -0.35
C LYS A 19 -1.41 -24.69 1.13
N GLY A 20 -2.61 -24.17 1.43
CA GLY A 20 -3.13 -24.03 2.78
C GLY A 20 -2.78 -22.71 3.48
N PHE A 21 -2.24 -21.72 2.76
CA PHE A 21 -1.98 -20.40 3.32
C PHE A 21 -3.20 -19.48 3.18
N GLU A 22 -3.48 -18.67 4.20
CA GLU A 22 -4.43 -17.55 4.07
C GLU A 22 -3.72 -16.41 3.30
N ALA A 23 -4.10 -16.21 2.03
CA ALA A 23 -3.52 -15.20 1.15
C ALA A 23 -4.61 -14.39 0.44
N SER A 24 -4.34 -13.11 0.19
CA SER A 24 -5.29 -12.21 -0.48
C SER A 24 -4.59 -11.09 -1.25
N LEU A 25 -5.32 -10.45 -2.15
CA LEU A 25 -4.88 -9.22 -2.80
C LEU A 25 -5.11 -8.02 -1.89
N CYS A 26 -4.08 -7.18 -1.80
CA CYS A 26 -4.10 -5.93 -1.08
C CYS A 26 -3.94 -4.78 -2.06
N THR A 27 -4.79 -3.76 -1.94
CA THR A 27 -4.66 -2.53 -2.73
C THR A 27 -4.48 -1.34 -1.80
N SER A 28 -3.28 -0.75 -1.81
CA SER A 28 -3.04 0.58 -1.26
C SER A 28 -3.62 1.63 -2.20
N ARG A 29 -4.27 2.66 -1.64
CA ARG A 29 -4.77 3.81 -2.39
C ARG A 29 -4.40 5.08 -1.64
N TRP A 30 -3.95 6.09 -2.37
CA TRP A 30 -3.62 7.39 -1.80
C TRP A 30 -4.19 8.51 -2.69
N LYS A 31 -4.64 9.58 -2.02
CA LYS A 31 -5.23 10.73 -2.69
C LYS A 31 -4.14 11.62 -3.28
N ASN A 32 -4.54 12.40 -4.29
CA ASN A 32 -3.69 13.46 -4.80
C ASN A 32 -3.43 14.51 -3.71
N THR A 33 -2.19 15.00 -3.64
CA THR A 33 -1.76 16.06 -2.73
C THR A 33 -0.88 17.04 -3.51
N ARG A 34 -0.58 18.21 -2.93
CA ARG A 34 0.36 19.18 -3.54
C ARG A 34 1.72 18.56 -3.92
N ASN A 35 2.18 17.56 -3.17
CA ASN A 35 3.51 16.99 -3.31
C ASN A 35 3.54 15.63 -4.03
N HIS A 36 2.40 14.93 -4.10
CA HIS A 36 2.32 13.55 -4.59
C HIS A 36 1.06 13.35 -5.43
N PRO A 37 1.18 12.83 -6.67
CA PRO A 37 0.02 12.44 -7.45
C PRO A 37 -0.72 11.30 -6.77
N GLY A 38 -2.04 11.28 -6.91
CA GLY A 38 -2.87 10.18 -6.43
C GLY A 38 -2.56 8.89 -7.16
N GLY A 39 -2.81 7.75 -6.52
CA GLY A 39 -2.48 6.45 -7.10
C GLY A 39 -3.02 5.28 -6.30
N LYS A 40 -2.80 4.10 -6.88
CA LYS A 40 -3.09 2.82 -6.26
C LYS A 40 -1.96 1.83 -6.55
N HIS A 41 -1.72 0.90 -5.65
CA HIS A 41 -0.76 -0.17 -5.83
C HIS A 41 -1.32 -1.48 -5.30
N GLU A 42 -1.18 -2.56 -6.05
CA GLU A 42 -1.63 -3.90 -5.67
C GLU A 42 -0.46 -4.81 -5.34
N TYR A 43 -0.58 -5.59 -4.28
CA TYR A 43 0.38 -6.59 -3.84
C TYR A 43 -0.36 -7.77 -3.20
N VAL A 44 0.35 -8.85 -2.89
CA VAL A 44 -0.22 -10.02 -2.20
C VAL A 44 0.16 -9.94 -0.72
N GLU A 45 -0.79 -10.24 0.17
CA GLU A 45 -0.51 -10.46 1.59
C GLU A 45 -0.84 -11.91 1.94
N MET A 46 0.04 -12.53 2.72
CA MET A 46 -0.09 -13.90 3.18
C MET A 46 0.07 -13.94 4.69
N ILE A 47 -0.76 -14.72 5.39
CA ILE A 47 -0.60 -14.97 6.81
C ILE A 47 0.19 -16.25 7.02
N ALA A 48 1.31 -16.11 7.72
CA ALA A 48 2.08 -17.25 8.20
C ALA A 48 1.77 -17.48 9.68
N SER A 49 1.30 -18.69 9.98
CA SER A 49 1.17 -19.21 11.34
C SER A 49 2.35 -20.14 11.60
N THR A 50 3.31 -19.70 12.43
CA THR A 50 4.44 -20.55 12.82
C THR A 50 4.09 -21.31 14.10
N MET A 51 4.35 -22.62 14.13
CA MET A 51 4.26 -23.44 15.36
C MET A 51 4.99 -22.72 16.52
N GLY A 52 4.27 -22.49 17.62
CA GLY A 52 4.79 -21.79 18.80
C GLY A 52 4.53 -20.28 18.88
N ARG A 53 4.07 -19.60 17.82
CA ARG A 53 3.63 -18.19 17.91
C ARG A 53 2.11 -18.09 18.04
N LYS A 54 1.64 -17.39 19.07
CA LYS A 54 0.21 -17.15 19.32
C LYS A 54 -0.43 -16.19 18.30
N LYS A 55 0.35 -15.36 17.61
CA LYS A 55 -0.16 -14.34 16.68
C LYS A 55 0.26 -14.65 15.23
N PRO A 56 -0.70 -14.71 14.29
CA PRO A 56 -0.39 -14.80 12.86
C PRO A 56 0.45 -13.59 12.43
N ILE A 57 1.42 -13.82 11.53
CA ILE A 57 2.30 -12.77 11.01
C ILE A 57 1.96 -12.51 9.54
N PRO A 58 1.60 -11.27 9.17
CA PRO A 58 1.43 -10.91 7.77
C PRO A 58 2.77 -10.77 7.06
N TYR A 59 2.87 -11.41 5.91
CA TYR A 59 3.94 -11.29 4.94
C TYR A 59 3.42 -10.57 3.70
N LEU A 60 4.18 -9.58 3.26
CA LEU A 60 3.94 -8.85 2.03
C LEU A 60 4.74 -9.50 0.91
N ILE A 61 4.07 -9.70 -0.22
CA ILE A 61 4.64 -10.27 -1.44
C ILE A 61 4.50 -9.23 -2.58
N GLU A 62 5.63 -8.68 -3.00
CA GLU A 62 5.73 -7.79 -4.17
C GLU A 62 6.40 -8.54 -5.30
N LEU A 63 5.71 -8.71 -6.43
CA LEU A 63 6.19 -9.56 -7.53
C LEU A 63 7.16 -8.84 -8.46
N GLU A 64 7.05 -7.51 -8.59
CA GLU A 64 7.93 -6.71 -9.46
C GLU A 64 8.85 -5.81 -8.61
N PHE A 65 9.42 -6.34 -7.53
CA PHE A 65 10.10 -5.52 -6.52
C PHE A 65 11.32 -4.79 -7.08
N ARG A 66 12.19 -5.47 -7.83
CA ARG A 66 13.38 -4.86 -8.45
C ARG A 66 12.98 -3.72 -9.40
N ASP A 67 11.99 -3.96 -10.26
CA ASP A 67 11.50 -3.02 -11.28
C ASP A 67 11.02 -1.70 -10.65
N GLN A 68 10.51 -1.74 -9.41
CA GLN A 68 10.10 -0.53 -8.68
C GLN A 68 11.24 0.48 -8.44
N PHE A 69 12.50 0.05 -8.59
CA PHE A 69 13.69 0.87 -8.33
C PHE A 69 14.58 1.08 -9.55
N GLU A 70 14.23 0.53 -10.71
CA GLU A 70 15.00 0.77 -11.93
C GLU A 70 14.93 2.23 -12.37
N ILE A 71 16.08 2.84 -12.65
CA ILE A 71 16.19 4.22 -13.14
C ILE A 71 17.04 4.20 -14.41
N ALA A 72 16.46 4.66 -15.53
CA ALA A 72 17.12 4.61 -16.84
C ALA A 72 18.47 5.33 -16.88
N LYS A 73 18.60 6.47 -16.18
CA LYS A 73 19.82 7.29 -16.13
C LYS A 73 20.42 7.32 -14.72
N ALA A 74 20.69 6.15 -14.15
CA ALA A 74 21.37 6.01 -12.87
C ALA A 74 22.90 6.04 -13.01
N CYS A 75 23.59 6.33 -11.90
CA CYS A 75 25.02 6.10 -11.74
C CYS A 75 25.30 4.61 -11.42
N ASP A 76 26.55 4.21 -11.59
CA ASP A 76 26.97 2.80 -11.60
C ASP A 76 26.76 2.15 -10.24
N GLU A 77 27.07 2.88 -9.16
CA GLU A 77 26.81 2.43 -7.79
C GLU A 77 25.34 2.10 -7.56
N TYR A 78 24.43 2.95 -8.04
CA TYR A 78 23.00 2.72 -7.89
C TYR A 78 22.52 1.54 -8.74
N ARG A 79 23.02 1.43 -9.99
CA ARG A 79 22.71 0.28 -10.85
C ARG A 79 23.16 -1.03 -10.21
N ASN A 80 24.36 -1.07 -9.64
CA ASN A 80 24.89 -2.24 -8.94
C ASN A 80 24.12 -2.55 -7.64
N LEU A 81 23.57 -1.54 -6.96
CA LEU A 81 22.69 -1.75 -5.82
C LEU A 81 21.36 -2.39 -6.24
N VAL A 82 20.71 -1.85 -7.28
CA VAL A 82 19.42 -2.39 -7.79
C VAL A 82 19.59 -3.79 -8.36
N ALA A 83 20.69 -4.07 -9.07
CA ALA A 83 20.97 -5.39 -9.63
C ALA A 83 21.08 -6.51 -8.57
N ARG A 84 21.41 -6.16 -7.32
CA ARG A 84 21.49 -7.10 -6.19
C ARG A 84 20.16 -7.32 -5.47
N LEU A 85 19.11 -6.55 -5.81
CA LEU A 85 17.79 -6.76 -5.23
C LEU A 85 17.20 -8.08 -5.74
N PRO A 86 16.41 -8.79 -4.91
CA PRO A 86 15.63 -9.92 -5.40
C PRO A 86 14.58 -9.41 -6.40
N GLU A 87 14.20 -10.26 -7.36
CA GLU A 87 13.19 -9.91 -8.36
C GLU A 87 11.84 -9.59 -7.70
N TYR A 88 11.49 -10.40 -6.71
CA TYR A 88 10.30 -10.26 -5.88
C TYR A 88 10.68 -10.14 -4.40
N TYR A 89 9.86 -9.46 -3.61
CA TYR A 89 10.01 -9.36 -2.17
C TYR A 89 9.00 -10.27 -1.47
N VAL A 90 9.44 -11.01 -0.45
CA VAL A 90 8.57 -11.73 0.49
C VAL A 90 9.06 -11.45 1.90
N GLY A 91 8.27 -10.76 2.72
CA GLY A 91 8.71 -10.40 4.07
C GLY A 91 7.77 -9.48 4.82
N LYS A 92 8.18 -9.08 6.03
CA LYS A 92 7.42 -8.12 6.84
C LYS A 92 7.51 -6.70 6.26
N ALA A 93 6.42 -5.96 6.30
CA ALA A 93 6.36 -4.56 5.84
C ALA A 93 7.45 -3.66 6.47
N ASP A 94 7.82 -3.89 7.73
CA ASP A 94 8.88 -3.10 8.40
C ASP A 94 10.23 -3.21 7.68
N TYR A 95 10.62 -4.43 7.28
CA TYR A 95 11.87 -4.65 6.56
C TYR A 95 11.80 -4.08 5.14
N LEU A 96 10.65 -4.21 4.48
CA LEU A 96 10.41 -3.57 3.19
C LEU A 96 10.61 -2.05 3.28
N ASN A 97 10.02 -1.40 4.28
CA ASN A 97 10.12 0.05 4.49
C ASN A 97 11.57 0.49 4.74
N ALA A 98 12.36 -0.30 5.45
CA ALA A 98 13.79 -0.04 5.64
C ALA A 98 14.57 -0.14 4.31
N ILE A 99 14.32 -1.20 3.51
CA ILE A 99 14.95 -1.38 2.20
C ILE A 99 14.58 -0.23 1.25
N VAL A 100 13.29 0.13 1.18
CA VAL A 100 12.79 1.28 0.41
C VAL A 100 13.53 2.55 0.83
N GLY A 101 13.75 2.73 2.14
CA GLY A 101 14.48 3.88 2.67
C GLY A 101 15.90 3.98 2.13
N ILE A 102 16.66 2.89 2.16
CA ILE A 102 18.04 2.81 1.65
C ILE A 102 18.07 3.07 0.14
N LEU A 103 17.17 2.45 -0.61
CA LEU A 103 17.10 2.58 -2.06
C LEU A 103 16.73 4.00 -2.50
N CYS A 104 15.79 4.65 -1.82
CA CYS A 104 15.42 6.03 -2.12
C CYS A 104 16.55 7.03 -1.83
N ASP A 105 17.35 6.82 -0.78
CA ASP A 105 18.52 7.67 -0.52
C ASP A 105 19.62 7.47 -1.56
N ALA A 106 19.88 6.22 -1.96
CA ALA A 106 20.82 5.92 -3.02
C ALA A 106 20.34 6.51 -4.37
N ALA A 107 19.05 6.43 -4.66
CA ALA A 107 18.45 7.04 -5.86
C ALA A 107 18.63 8.56 -5.84
N LYS A 108 18.38 9.22 -4.71
CA LYS A 108 18.56 10.66 -4.54
C LYS A 108 20.00 11.08 -4.79
N ARG A 109 20.99 10.34 -4.25
CA ARG A 109 22.42 10.58 -4.51
C ARG A 109 22.75 10.44 -5.99
N SER A 110 22.30 9.34 -6.61
CA SER A 110 22.51 9.06 -8.02
C SER A 110 21.96 10.15 -8.94
N MET A 111 20.73 10.60 -8.68
CA MET A 111 20.10 11.66 -9.46
C MET A 111 20.81 13.01 -9.29
N LYS A 112 21.29 13.32 -8.08
CA LYS A 112 22.09 14.52 -7.83
C LYS A 112 23.39 14.50 -8.64
N GLU A 113 24.10 13.38 -8.65
CA GLU A 113 25.33 13.19 -9.44
C GLU A 113 25.08 13.34 -10.94
N LYS A 114 24.00 12.73 -11.45
CA LYS A 114 23.61 12.81 -12.86
C LYS A 114 22.93 14.13 -13.24
N LYS A 115 22.74 15.06 -12.30
CA LYS A 115 22.04 16.35 -12.48
C LYS A 115 20.61 16.18 -13.02
N ILE A 116 19.90 15.15 -12.53
CA ILE A 116 18.52 14.83 -12.90
C ILE A 116 17.58 15.15 -11.73
N HIS A 117 16.43 15.75 -12.04
CA HIS A 117 15.40 16.00 -11.02
C HIS A 117 14.71 14.71 -10.55
N MET A 118 14.52 14.59 -9.24
CA MET A 118 13.86 13.43 -8.64
C MET A 118 12.34 13.58 -8.63
N GLY A 119 11.69 12.86 -9.55
CA GLY A 119 10.23 12.81 -9.64
C GLY A 119 9.57 12.32 -8.33
N PRO A 120 8.34 12.77 -8.02
CA PRO A 120 7.63 12.39 -6.79
C PRO A 120 7.57 10.89 -6.55
N TRP A 121 7.38 10.09 -7.61
CA TRP A 121 7.24 8.64 -7.53
C TRP A 121 8.50 7.90 -7.06
N ARG A 122 9.66 8.55 -7.08
CA ARG A 122 10.91 7.95 -6.56
C ARG A 122 11.21 8.37 -5.12
N LYS A 123 10.51 9.37 -4.58
CA LYS A 123 10.71 9.84 -3.21
C LYS A 123 10.24 8.77 -2.23
N ARG A 124 10.96 8.65 -1.11
CA ARG A 124 10.66 7.70 -0.03
C ARG A 124 9.18 7.75 0.40
N SER A 125 8.66 8.95 0.64
CA SER A 125 7.28 9.18 1.07
C SER A 125 6.27 8.58 0.10
N PHE A 126 6.50 8.72 -1.21
CA PHE A 126 5.63 8.12 -2.23
C PHE A 126 5.78 6.60 -2.28
N MET A 127 7.02 6.11 -2.29
CA MET A 127 7.29 4.68 -2.39
C MET A 127 6.68 3.90 -1.22
N GLN A 128 6.77 4.43 0.00
CA GLN A 128 6.18 3.80 1.18
C GLN A 128 4.64 3.75 1.13
N MET A 129 3.96 4.68 0.45
CA MET A 129 2.49 4.65 0.27
C MET A 129 2.03 3.42 -0.52
N LYS A 130 2.89 2.81 -1.35
CA LYS A 130 2.54 1.63 -2.13
C LYS A 130 2.16 0.44 -1.25
N TRP A 131 2.68 0.36 -0.02
CA TRP A 131 2.55 -0.80 0.88
C TRP A 131 1.97 -0.45 2.26
N SER A 132 1.18 0.63 2.35
CA SER A 132 0.79 1.22 3.63
C SER A 132 -0.53 0.69 4.24
N ASN A 133 -1.16 -0.36 3.70
CA ASN A 133 -2.64 -0.41 3.76
C ASN A 133 -3.37 -1.78 3.88
N CYS A 134 -2.71 -2.91 4.18
CA CYS A 134 -3.47 -4.19 4.24
C CYS A 134 -3.82 -4.70 5.64
N SER A 135 -3.04 -4.38 6.68
CA SER A 135 -3.25 -4.95 8.01
C SER A 135 -4.42 -4.36 8.81
N GLU A 136 -5.01 -3.21 8.42
CA GLU A 136 -6.12 -2.59 9.15
C GLU A 136 -7.50 -3.18 8.82
N ARG A 137 -7.68 -3.81 7.65
CA ARG A 137 -9.01 -4.34 7.27
C ARG A 137 -9.39 -5.64 7.96
N ARG A 138 -8.42 -6.38 8.50
CA ARG A 138 -8.65 -7.68 9.17
C ARG A 138 -8.88 -7.58 10.68
N SER A 139 -8.61 -6.43 11.29
CA SER A 139 -8.89 -6.20 12.71
C SER A 139 -10.35 -5.79 13.00
N VAL A 140 -11.20 -5.59 11.98
CA VAL A 140 -12.58 -5.11 12.17
C VAL A 140 -13.57 -6.23 12.50
N ASP A 141 -13.27 -7.49 12.20
CA ASP A 141 -14.10 -8.63 12.60
C ASP A 141 -13.59 -9.30 13.87
N LYS A 142 -13.42 -8.51 14.94
CA LYS A 142 -13.41 -8.99 16.35
C LYS A 142 -13.33 -7.91 17.44
N SER A 143 -13.74 -6.66 17.23
CA SER A 143 -14.18 -5.81 18.35
C SER A 143 -14.75 -4.47 17.88
N SER A 144 -16.04 -4.32 18.11
CA SER A 144 -16.78 -3.11 18.49
C SER A 144 -16.11 -1.74 18.24
N CYS A 145 -16.76 -0.97 17.35
CA CYS A 145 -16.92 0.48 17.34
C CYS A 145 -15.97 1.34 18.19
N LYS A 146 -15.11 2.15 17.55
CA LYS A 146 -14.83 3.54 17.97
C LYS A 146 -14.64 4.43 16.75
N SER A 147 -15.72 5.11 16.37
CA SER A 147 -15.68 6.34 15.57
C SER A 147 -14.79 7.38 16.23
N PHE A 148 -13.88 7.99 15.48
CA PHE A 148 -13.13 9.16 15.95
C PHE A 148 -14.07 10.35 16.17
N PRO A 149 -13.83 11.18 17.21
CA PRO A 149 -14.66 12.33 17.49
C PRO A 149 -14.43 13.42 16.44
N SER A 150 -15.51 13.82 15.79
CA SER A 150 -15.66 15.09 15.08
C SER A 150 -15.79 16.22 16.11
N SER A 151 -14.96 17.25 15.99
CA SER A 151 -15.15 18.55 16.65
C SER A 151 -15.25 19.58 15.51
N ARG A 152 -16.46 20.05 15.15
CA ARG A 152 -17.19 21.26 15.63
C ARG A 152 -16.33 22.54 15.53
N GLN A 153 -16.77 23.68 15.00
CA GLN A 153 -18.10 24.26 14.70
C GLN A 153 -17.89 25.52 13.79
N ALA A 154 -18.82 25.93 12.94
CA ALA A 154 -19.77 27.06 13.13
C ALA A 154 -20.41 27.32 11.73
N HIS A 155 -21.60 27.87 11.48
CA HIS A 155 -22.53 28.73 12.21
C HIS A 155 -23.92 28.63 11.52
N GLU A 156 -24.96 29.09 12.23
CA GLU A 156 -26.40 29.07 11.96
C GLU A 156 -26.90 29.45 10.55
N SER A 157 -28.05 28.88 10.17
CA SER A 157 -29.30 29.65 10.02
C SER A 157 -30.50 28.71 9.94
N CYS A 158 -31.52 28.99 10.76
CA CYS A 158 -32.79 28.29 10.87
C CYS A 158 -33.83 29.03 10.02
N LEU A 159 -34.51 28.35 9.09
CA LEU A 159 -35.84 28.76 8.66
C LEU A 159 -36.76 27.55 8.58
N HIS A 160 -37.84 27.69 9.33
CA HIS A 160 -39.01 26.84 9.47
C HIS A 160 -39.62 26.43 8.12
N LEU A 161 -40.19 25.22 8.09
CA LEU A 161 -41.50 25.03 7.46
C LEU A 161 -42.29 23.92 8.20
N SER A 162 -43.59 24.16 8.32
CA SER A 162 -44.56 23.51 9.20
C SER A 162 -45.52 22.57 8.46
N ALA A 163 -46.04 21.57 9.19
CA ALA A 163 -47.26 20.73 9.00
C ALA A 163 -47.34 19.84 7.72
N ALA A 164 -48.00 18.66 7.69
CA ALA A 164 -49.20 18.16 8.39
C ALA A 164 -49.26 16.60 8.44
N PRO A 165 -50.22 15.96 9.16
CA PRO A 165 -50.22 14.53 9.49
C PRO A 165 -50.85 13.59 8.45
N ALA A 166 -50.56 12.29 8.62
CA ALA A 166 -50.91 11.17 7.77
C ALA A 166 -52.40 10.78 7.81
N LEU A 167 -52.94 10.38 6.65
CA LEU A 167 -54.24 9.70 6.49
C LEU A 167 -54.04 8.18 6.64
N THR A 168 -54.86 7.58 7.50
CA THR A 168 -54.92 6.13 7.73
C THR A 168 -55.76 5.44 6.65
N VAL A 169 -55.27 4.27 6.22
CA VAL A 169 -55.91 3.33 5.30
C VAL A 169 -57.05 2.59 5.98
N THR A 170 -58.18 2.46 5.30
CA THR A 170 -59.21 1.44 5.55
C THR A 170 -59.20 0.42 4.43
#